data_AF-A0A6J4Y433-F1
#
_entry.id   AF-A0A6J4Y433-F1
#
_cell.length_a   1.000
_cell.length_b   1.000
_cell.length_c   1.000
_cell.angle_alpha   90.00
_cell.angle_beta   90.00
_cell.angle_gamma   90.00
#
_symmetry.space_group_name_H-M   'P 1'
#
loop_
_entity.id
_entity.type
_entity.pdbx_description
1 polymer ?
#
loop_
_entity_poly.entity_id
_entity_poly.type
_entity_poly.pdbx_seq_one_letter_code
_entity_poly.pdbx_strand_id
1 'polypeptide(L)'
;HSQAEGNEGTTDFTFTVSRTGDTTDEVTVDWAISLSGEADSGDFPLSQTANGQVTIPANETSTDLTLQVQGDALVEGNETFTVTLSNPTVGTLGQATATGTIENDDVLPPPEVSIADHSQAEGNEGTTDFTFTVSRTGDTTDEVTVDWAISLSGEANSGDFPLSQTANGQVTIPAN
;
A
#
# COMPACT_ATOMS: atom_id res chain seq x y z
N HIS A 1 -9.04 17.14 2.72
CA HIS A 1 -8.52 16.90 1.37
C HIS A 1 -8.10 15.43 1.36
N SER A 2 -8.51 14.62 0.40
CA SER A 2 -8.11 13.20 0.34
C SER A 2 -7.67 12.84 -1.07
N GLN A 3 -6.65 12.01 -1.16
CA GLN A 3 -6.10 11.55 -2.42
C GLN A 3 -5.27 10.29 -2.20
N ALA A 4 -5.24 9.42 -3.21
CA ALA A 4 -4.33 8.28 -3.25
C ALA A 4 -2.87 8.72 -3.32
N GLU A 5 -1.98 8.04 -2.61
CA GLU A 5 -0.54 8.35 -2.64
C GLU A 5 0.13 7.93 -3.96
N GLY A 6 -0.38 6.87 -4.59
CA GLY A 6 0.16 6.28 -5.80
C GLY A 6 1.35 5.37 -5.52
N ASN A 7 1.66 4.47 -6.47
CA ASN A 7 2.59 3.38 -6.15
C ASN A 7 4.09 3.74 -6.19
N GLU A 8 4.41 4.97 -6.62
CA GLU A 8 5.78 5.48 -6.76
C GLU A 8 5.79 7.01 -6.88
N GLY A 9 6.97 7.62 -6.68
CA GLY A 9 7.15 9.05 -6.91
C GLY A 9 6.46 9.88 -5.84
N THR A 10 5.80 10.97 -6.21
CA THR A 10 5.14 11.85 -5.25
C THR A 10 3.79 12.33 -5.76
N THR A 11 2.82 12.44 -4.87
CA THR A 11 1.51 13.02 -5.14
C THR A 11 1.36 14.37 -4.45
N ASP A 12 0.89 15.38 -5.19
CA ASP A 12 0.69 16.73 -4.68
C ASP A 12 -0.69 16.87 -3.98
N PHE A 13 -0.66 17.26 -2.71
CA PHE A 13 -1.80 17.71 -1.91
C PHE A 13 -1.83 19.24 -1.88
N THR A 14 -2.85 19.84 -2.51
CA THR A 14 -2.97 21.30 -2.61
C THR A 14 -4.03 21.85 -1.65
N PHE A 15 -3.59 22.74 -0.77
CA PHE A 15 -4.42 23.48 0.17
C PHE A 15 -4.48 24.95 -0.23
N THR A 16 -5.66 25.46 -0.59
CA THR A 16 -5.83 26.89 -0.88
C THR A 16 -5.93 27.69 0.41
N VAL A 17 -4.96 28.58 0.64
CA VAL A 17 -4.95 29.54 1.74
C VAL A 17 -5.60 30.83 1.25
N SER A 18 -6.64 31.29 1.94
CA SER A 18 -7.42 32.45 1.53
C SER A 18 -7.48 33.53 2.60
N ARG A 19 -7.68 34.77 2.16
CA ARG A 19 -7.92 35.93 3.01
C ARG A 19 -9.19 36.68 2.58
N THR A 20 -9.73 37.46 3.49
CA THR A 20 -10.85 38.37 3.26
C THR A 20 -10.54 39.74 3.85
N GLY A 21 -11.22 40.78 3.38
CA GLY A 21 -11.03 42.15 3.88
C GLY A 21 -10.11 42.96 2.97
N ASP A 22 -9.24 43.76 3.56
CA ASP A 22 -8.28 44.58 2.80
C ASP A 22 -7.21 43.70 2.14
N THR A 23 -6.98 43.95 0.85
CA THR A 23 -6.03 43.21 0.02
C THR A 23 -4.89 44.07 -0.48
N THR A 24 -4.78 45.34 -0.09
CA THR A 24 -3.79 46.26 -0.68
C THR A 24 -2.35 45.84 -0.46
N ASP A 25 -2.06 45.24 0.68
CA ASP A 25 -0.73 44.76 1.05
C ASP A 25 -0.63 43.24 0.91
N GLU A 26 0.58 42.69 0.85
CA GLU A 26 0.79 41.24 0.94
C GLU A 26 0.57 40.73 2.37
N VAL A 27 0.23 39.45 2.50
CA VAL A 27 0.15 38.76 3.80
C VAL A 27 0.97 37.49 3.73
N THR A 28 1.82 37.28 4.74
CA THR A 28 2.49 35.99 4.95
C THR A 28 1.93 35.31 6.18
N VAL A 29 1.89 33.98 6.13
CA VAL A 29 1.40 33.13 7.21
C VAL A 29 2.35 31.94 7.32
N ASP A 30 2.75 31.60 8.54
CA ASP A 30 3.56 30.40 8.78
C ASP A 30 2.67 29.17 8.73
N TRP A 31 3.19 28.04 8.23
CA TRP A 31 2.50 26.76 8.22
C TRP A 31 3.37 25.66 8.80
N ALA A 32 2.75 24.64 9.39
CA ALA A 32 3.41 23.44 9.87
C ALA A 32 2.52 22.20 9.66
N ILE A 33 3.16 21.07 9.33
CA ILE A 33 2.54 19.75 9.28
C ILE A 33 2.60 19.12 10.67
N SER A 34 1.51 18.47 11.07
CA SER A 34 1.44 17.56 12.21
C SER A 34 0.88 16.23 11.72
N LEU A 35 1.61 15.14 11.99
CA LEU A 35 1.26 13.80 11.56
C LEU A 35 0.24 13.18 12.52
N SER A 36 -0.69 12.38 12.01
CA SER A 36 -1.78 11.77 12.76
C SER A 36 -2.28 10.50 12.07
N GLY A 37 -3.18 9.73 12.71
CA GLY A 37 -3.85 8.59 12.06
C GLY A 37 -2.93 7.72 11.20
N GLU A 38 -1.88 7.18 11.81
CA GLU A 38 -0.87 6.28 11.21
C GLU A 38 0.23 6.94 10.36
N ALA A 39 -0.05 8.07 9.69
CA ALA A 39 0.96 8.81 8.91
C ALA A 39 2.24 9.08 9.70
N ASP A 40 3.39 8.87 9.08
CA ASP A 40 4.71 9.11 9.64
C ASP A 40 5.63 9.96 8.75
N SER A 41 6.94 9.89 8.97
CA SER A 41 7.92 10.64 8.18
C SER A 41 8.26 9.98 6.84
N GLY A 42 7.90 8.71 6.65
CA GLY A 42 8.11 7.92 5.45
C GLY A 42 7.22 8.37 4.29
N ASP A 43 5.98 8.75 4.58
CA ASP A 43 4.97 9.22 3.63
C ASP A 43 5.25 10.64 3.10
N PHE A 44 6.39 11.25 3.45
CA PHE A 44 6.81 12.55 2.96
C PHE A 44 8.24 12.51 2.39
N PRO A 45 8.50 13.14 1.24
CA PRO A 45 9.85 13.19 0.68
C PRO A 45 10.84 13.88 1.63
N LEU A 46 12.06 13.33 1.78
CA LEU A 46 13.11 13.92 2.62
C LEU A 46 13.51 15.36 2.24
N SER A 47 13.23 15.78 1.00
CA SER A 47 13.45 17.14 0.51
C SER A 47 12.36 18.12 0.91
N GLN A 48 11.20 17.66 1.37
CA GLN A 48 10.10 18.49 1.82
C GLN A 48 10.32 18.95 3.25
N THR A 49 10.05 20.23 3.51
CA THR A 49 10.04 20.76 4.88
C THR A 49 8.71 20.45 5.57
N ALA A 50 8.76 20.17 6.87
CA ALA A 50 7.55 19.99 7.69
C ALA A 50 6.90 21.32 8.12
N ASN A 51 7.50 22.46 7.76
CA ASN A 51 6.99 23.79 8.04
C ASN A 51 7.56 24.79 7.03
N GLY A 52 6.97 25.98 7.00
CA GLY A 52 7.44 27.07 6.14
C GLY A 52 6.55 28.30 6.26
N GLN A 53 6.65 29.16 5.25
CA GLN A 53 5.81 30.34 5.11
C GLN A 53 5.11 30.29 3.76
N VAL A 54 3.87 30.76 3.72
CA VAL A 54 3.09 30.94 2.50
C VAL A 54 2.67 32.41 2.38
N THR A 55 2.73 32.95 1.16
CA THR A 55 2.45 34.35 0.88
C THR A 55 1.22 34.47 -0.01
N ILE A 56 0.23 35.26 0.44
CA ILE A 56 -0.83 35.78 -0.42
C ILE A 56 -0.36 37.16 -0.92
N PRO A 57 -0.07 37.30 -2.24
CA PRO A 57 0.42 38.56 -2.79
C PRO A 57 -0.58 39.72 -2.61
N ALA A 58 -0.06 40.95 -2.65
CA ALA A 58 -0.89 42.16 -2.71
C ALA A 58 -1.90 42.06 -3.87
N ASN A 59 -3.14 42.47 -3.60
CA ASN A 59 -4.31 42.40 -4.48
C ASN A 59 -4.83 41.00 -4.83
N GLU A 60 -4.22 39.93 -4.32
CA GLU A 60 -4.77 38.57 -4.41
C GLU A 60 -5.60 38.21 -3.17
N THR A 61 -6.55 37.29 -3.32
CA THR A 61 -7.38 36.79 -2.20
C THR A 61 -6.98 35.40 -1.73
N SER A 62 -6.13 34.69 -2.48
CA SER A 62 -5.70 33.34 -2.15
C SER A 62 -4.36 33.00 -2.78
N THR A 63 -3.76 31.94 -2.26
CA THR A 63 -2.57 31.30 -2.79
C THR A 63 -2.65 29.81 -2.47
N ASP A 64 -1.93 28.98 -3.20
CA ASP A 64 -1.90 27.55 -2.95
C ASP A 64 -0.67 27.16 -2.13
N LEU A 65 -0.89 26.31 -1.13
CA LEU A 65 0.13 25.59 -0.39
C LEU A 65 0.09 24.13 -0.86
N THR A 66 1.12 23.72 -1.61
CA THR A 66 1.27 22.34 -2.07
C THR A 66 2.24 21.59 -1.17
N LEU A 67 1.81 20.42 -0.71
CA LEU A 67 2.62 19.47 0.03
C LEU A 67 2.65 18.16 -0.76
N GLN A 68 3.81 17.53 -0.85
CA GLN A 68 4.01 16.27 -1.55
C GLN A 68 3.94 15.11 -0.56
N VAL A 69 3.23 14.06 -0.94
CA VAL A 69 3.18 12.76 -0.27
C VAL A 69 4.01 11.79 -1.11
N GLN A 70 4.82 10.96 -0.45
CA GLN A 70 5.66 9.94 -1.08
C GLN A 70 4.80 8.73 -1.39
N GLY A 71 4.70 8.36 -2.66
CA GLY A 71 4.02 7.13 -3.04
C GLY A 71 4.95 5.91 -2.92
N ASP A 72 4.40 4.77 -2.53
CA ASP A 72 5.08 3.47 -2.50
C ASP A 72 4.10 2.30 -2.76
N ALA A 73 4.55 1.05 -2.61
CA ALA A 73 3.76 -0.14 -2.99
C ALA A 73 3.38 -1.03 -1.79
N LEU A 74 3.51 -0.50 -0.57
CA LEU A 74 3.23 -1.18 0.67
C LEU A 74 1.74 -1.07 0.99
N VAL A 75 1.08 -2.20 1.23
CA VAL A 75 -0.33 -2.18 1.61
C VAL A 75 -0.47 -1.68 3.06
N GLU A 76 -1.03 -0.48 3.20
CA GLU A 76 -1.21 0.20 4.48
C GLU A 76 -2.69 0.56 4.74
N GLY A 77 -2.95 1.17 5.90
CA GLY A 77 -4.24 1.80 6.20
C GLY A 77 -4.34 3.17 5.53
N ASN A 78 -5.54 3.75 5.48
CA ASN A 78 -5.65 5.17 5.14
C ASN A 78 -5.10 6.01 6.28
N GLU A 79 -4.29 7.01 5.94
CA GLU A 79 -3.57 7.80 6.91
C GLU A 79 -3.98 9.28 6.90
N THR A 80 -3.55 10.08 7.89
CA THR A 80 -3.96 11.49 7.95
C THR A 80 -2.90 12.45 8.47
N PHE A 81 -2.78 13.64 7.87
CA PHE A 81 -1.96 14.71 8.44
C PHE A 81 -2.77 16.00 8.57
N THR A 82 -2.31 16.90 9.43
CA THR A 82 -2.93 18.21 9.64
C THR A 82 -1.94 19.31 9.30
N VAL A 83 -2.37 20.24 8.46
CA VAL A 83 -1.67 21.51 8.22
C VAL A 83 -2.24 22.55 9.16
N THR A 84 -1.37 23.24 9.89
CA THR A 84 -1.73 24.32 10.82
C THR A 84 -1.07 25.63 10.41
N LEU A 85 -1.88 26.68 10.26
CA LEU A 85 -1.45 28.04 10.01
C LEU A 85 -1.20 28.80 11.32
N SER A 86 -0.19 29.66 11.34
CA SER A 86 0.18 30.50 12.49
C SER A 86 0.81 31.83 12.07
N ASN A 87 0.94 32.77 13.01
CA ASN A 87 1.66 34.04 12.86
C ASN A 87 1.36 34.81 11.55
N PRO A 88 0.11 35.16 11.22
CA PRO A 88 -0.15 36.02 10.09
C PRO A 88 0.51 37.40 10.31
N THR A 89 1.15 37.96 9.29
CA THR A 89 1.78 39.30 9.41
C THR A 89 0.77 40.40 9.68
N VAL A 90 -0.45 40.26 9.16
CA VAL A 90 -1.58 41.17 9.37
C VAL A 90 -2.87 40.38 9.56
N GLY A 91 -3.75 40.87 10.44
CA GLY A 91 -5.07 40.30 10.67
C GLY A 91 -5.09 39.19 11.71
N THR A 92 -6.12 38.35 11.65
CA THR A 92 -6.34 37.23 12.57
C THR A 92 -6.68 35.97 11.77
N LEU A 93 -6.29 34.81 12.28
CA LEU A 93 -6.66 33.53 11.66
C LEU A 93 -8.14 33.23 11.88
N GLY A 94 -8.82 32.85 10.80
CA GLY A 94 -10.15 32.24 10.85
C GLY A 94 -10.02 30.73 11.09
N GLN A 95 -10.23 29.94 10.03
CA GLN A 95 -9.86 28.52 10.06
C GLN A 95 -8.34 28.39 9.94
N ALA A 96 -7.70 27.90 11.01
CA ALA A 96 -6.24 27.76 11.06
C ALA A 96 -5.76 26.34 10.74
N THR A 97 -6.65 25.37 10.58
CA THR A 97 -6.27 23.96 10.36
C THR A 97 -7.02 23.34 9.19
N ALA A 98 -6.32 22.45 8.47
CA ALA A 98 -6.86 21.60 7.43
C ALA A 98 -6.29 20.19 7.53
N THR A 99 -7.11 19.17 7.31
CA THR A 99 -6.69 17.77 7.32
C THR A 99 -6.51 17.26 5.89
N GLY A 100 -5.36 16.63 5.64
CA GLY A 100 -5.09 15.75 4.49
C GLY A 100 -5.29 14.29 4.89
N THR A 101 -5.87 13.49 3.99
CA THR A 101 -6.02 12.04 4.11
C THR A 101 -5.25 11.39 2.97
N ILE A 102 -4.30 10.54 3.31
CA ILE A 102 -3.54 9.72 2.38
C ILE A 102 -4.34 8.43 2.22
N GLU A 103 -4.87 8.20 1.02
CA GLU A 103 -5.65 7.00 0.74
C GLU A 103 -4.70 5.92 0.22
N ASN A 104 -4.65 4.76 0.90
CA ASN A 104 -3.90 3.62 0.40
C ASN A 104 -4.58 3.12 -0.88
N ASP A 105 -3.84 3.10 -1.99
CA ASP A 105 -4.26 2.51 -3.26
C ASP A 105 -3.47 1.25 -3.64
N ASP A 106 -2.68 0.73 -2.72
CA ASP A 106 -1.93 -0.51 -2.90
C ASP A 106 -2.73 -1.76 -2.61
N VAL A 107 -2.41 -2.78 -3.39
CA VAL A 107 -3.00 -4.11 -3.29
C VAL A 107 -1.92 -5.17 -3.32
N LEU A 108 -2.15 -6.26 -2.57
CA LEU A 108 -1.30 -7.44 -2.70
C LEU A 108 -1.43 -8.00 -4.13
N PRO A 109 -0.34 -8.53 -4.71
CA PRO A 109 -0.44 -9.19 -6.00
C PRO A 109 -1.35 -10.42 -5.90
N PRO A 110 -1.98 -10.88 -7.00
CA PRO A 110 -2.86 -12.04 -6.97
C PRO A 110 -2.20 -13.27 -6.34
N PRO A 111 -2.98 -14.17 -5.73
CA PRO A 111 -2.43 -15.39 -5.17
C PRO A 111 -1.67 -16.21 -6.23
N GLU A 112 -0.43 -16.56 -5.94
CA GLU A 112 0.38 -17.47 -6.76
C GLU A 112 0.59 -18.78 -5.99
N VAL A 113 0.19 -19.91 -6.59
CA VAL A 113 0.38 -21.25 -6.02
C VAL A 113 1.50 -21.97 -6.74
N SER A 114 2.43 -22.54 -5.97
CA SER A 114 3.56 -23.29 -6.49
C SER A 114 3.73 -24.63 -5.77
N ILE A 115 4.38 -25.58 -6.44
CA ILE A 115 4.77 -26.88 -5.91
C ILE A 115 6.24 -27.09 -6.26
N ALA A 116 7.03 -27.59 -5.30
CA ALA A 116 8.43 -27.87 -5.53
C ALA A 116 8.64 -29.30 -6.04
N ASP A 117 9.65 -29.49 -6.90
CA ASP A 117 10.08 -30.82 -7.30
C ASP A 117 10.51 -31.64 -6.08
N HIS A 118 10.17 -32.93 -6.11
CA HIS A 118 10.58 -33.88 -5.09
C HIS A 118 11.18 -35.12 -5.74
N SER A 119 12.28 -35.61 -5.17
CA SER A 119 12.95 -36.83 -5.62
C SER A 119 13.37 -37.66 -4.43
N GLN A 120 13.04 -38.95 -4.48
CA GLN A 120 13.31 -39.92 -3.45
C GLN A 120 13.44 -41.31 -4.10
N ALA A 121 14.16 -42.22 -3.45
CA ALA A 121 14.19 -43.62 -3.87
C ALA A 121 12.88 -44.32 -3.48
N GLU A 122 12.27 -45.06 -4.39
CA GLU A 122 11.01 -45.80 -4.16
C GLU A 122 11.11 -46.90 -3.08
N GLY A 123 12.32 -47.39 -2.82
CA GLY A 123 12.57 -48.51 -1.91
C GLY A 123 12.41 -49.87 -2.59
N ASN A 124 12.69 -50.95 -1.85
CA ASN A 124 12.61 -52.32 -2.38
C ASN A 124 11.49 -53.16 -1.75
N GLU A 125 10.79 -52.63 -0.74
CA GLU A 125 9.73 -53.31 -0.01
C GLU A 125 8.69 -52.29 0.48
N GLY A 126 7.40 -52.67 0.45
CA GLY A 126 6.31 -51.82 0.94
C GLY A 126 6.04 -50.61 0.04
N THR A 127 5.51 -49.54 0.65
CA THR A 127 5.24 -48.25 -0.02
C THR A 127 6.11 -47.16 0.59
N THR A 128 6.59 -46.24 -0.24
CA THR A 128 7.32 -45.06 0.19
C THR A 128 6.49 -43.82 -0.12
N ASP A 129 6.24 -42.99 0.89
CA ASP A 129 5.46 -41.77 0.71
C ASP A 129 6.30 -40.68 0.04
N PHE A 130 5.78 -40.12 -1.04
CA PHE A 130 6.29 -38.89 -1.64
C PHE A 130 5.44 -37.73 -1.16
N THR A 131 6.04 -36.79 -0.44
CA THR A 131 5.33 -35.60 0.07
C THR A 131 5.73 -34.39 -0.75
N PHE A 132 4.73 -33.75 -1.36
CA PHE A 132 4.91 -32.48 -2.06
C PHE A 132 4.35 -31.34 -1.22
N THR A 133 5.15 -30.30 -1.02
CA THR A 133 4.70 -29.07 -0.37
C THR A 133 4.12 -28.15 -1.43
N VAL A 134 2.85 -27.78 -1.25
CA VAL A 134 2.19 -26.74 -2.04
C VAL A 134 2.24 -25.45 -1.24
N SER A 135 2.73 -24.39 -1.87
CA SER A 135 2.95 -23.08 -1.25
C SER A 135 2.12 -22.02 -1.97
N ARG A 136 1.73 -20.97 -1.24
CA ARG A 136 1.05 -19.79 -1.78
C ARG A 136 1.80 -18.51 -1.41
N THR A 137 1.92 -17.59 -2.35
CA THR A 137 2.42 -16.21 -2.17
C THR A 137 1.42 -15.19 -2.73
N GLY A 138 1.66 -13.89 -2.47
CA GLY A 138 0.76 -12.81 -2.87
C GLY A 138 -0.38 -12.63 -1.88
N ASP A 139 -1.56 -12.30 -2.38
CA ASP A 139 -2.77 -12.15 -1.57
C ASP A 139 -3.17 -13.50 -0.94
N THR A 140 -3.51 -13.47 0.35
CA THR A 140 -3.89 -14.65 1.13
C THR A 140 -5.21 -14.49 1.86
N THR A 141 -5.94 -13.39 1.64
CA THR A 141 -7.21 -13.10 2.34
C THR A 141 -8.32 -14.06 1.98
N ASP A 142 -8.26 -14.66 0.78
CA ASP A 142 -9.22 -15.65 0.31
C ASP A 142 -8.62 -17.06 0.25
N GLU A 143 -9.49 -18.06 0.35
CA GLU A 143 -9.12 -19.46 0.15
C GLU A 143 -8.77 -19.73 -1.33
N VAL A 144 -7.76 -20.56 -1.55
CA VAL A 144 -7.40 -21.05 -2.89
C VAL A 144 -7.51 -22.57 -2.94
N THR A 145 -8.25 -23.09 -3.92
CA THR A 145 -8.33 -24.53 -4.20
C THR A 145 -7.69 -24.81 -5.57
N VAL A 146 -6.82 -25.82 -5.62
CA VAL A 146 -6.11 -26.24 -6.83
C VAL A 146 -6.37 -27.72 -7.08
N ASP A 147 -6.75 -28.04 -8.31
CA ASP A 147 -6.85 -29.42 -8.78
C ASP A 147 -5.45 -29.96 -9.08
N TRP A 148 -5.19 -31.20 -8.69
CA TRP A 148 -3.98 -31.92 -9.05
C TRP A 148 -4.32 -33.24 -9.74
N ALA A 149 -3.41 -33.70 -10.59
CA ALA A 149 -3.49 -35.01 -11.22
C ALA A 149 -2.08 -35.59 -11.41
N ILE A 150 -1.97 -36.90 -11.26
CA ILE A 150 -0.75 -37.65 -11.56
C ILE A 150 -0.70 -37.88 -13.05
N SER A 151 0.34 -37.35 -13.70
CA SER A 151 0.71 -37.69 -15.07
C SER A 151 1.97 -38.55 -15.04
N LEU A 152 1.89 -39.71 -15.68
CA LEU A 152 2.99 -40.68 -15.72
C LEU A 152 3.84 -40.47 -16.99
N SER A 153 5.16 -40.61 -16.84
CA SER A 153 6.11 -40.47 -17.95
C SER A 153 7.38 -41.29 -17.68
N GLY A 154 8.17 -41.57 -18.72
CA GLY A 154 9.33 -42.44 -18.61
C GLY A 154 8.94 -43.90 -18.33
N GLU A 155 9.58 -44.51 -17.34
CA GLU A 155 9.29 -45.89 -16.91
C GLU A 155 8.15 -45.96 -15.88
N ALA A 156 7.72 -44.81 -15.33
CA ALA A 156 6.62 -44.74 -14.38
C ALA A 156 5.29 -45.14 -15.04
N ASN A 157 4.56 -46.04 -14.40
CA ASN A 157 3.30 -46.63 -14.85
C ASN A 157 2.37 -46.90 -13.65
N SER A 158 1.12 -47.32 -13.93
CA SER A 158 0.12 -47.52 -12.87
C SER A 158 0.47 -48.65 -11.88
N GLY A 159 1.41 -49.53 -12.24
CA GLY A 159 1.91 -50.59 -11.36
C GLY A 159 2.85 -50.08 -10.26
N ASP A 160 3.38 -48.87 -10.40
CA ASP A 160 4.30 -48.26 -9.42
C ASP A 160 3.55 -47.56 -8.26
N PHE A 161 2.21 -47.55 -8.33
CA PHE A 161 1.34 -46.97 -7.31
C PHE A 161 0.41 -48.04 -6.71
N PRO A 162 0.06 -47.95 -5.41
CA PRO A 162 -0.95 -48.81 -4.82
C PRO A 162 -2.30 -48.69 -5.53
N LEU A 163 -3.05 -49.79 -5.65
CA LEU A 163 -4.39 -49.79 -6.29
C LEU A 163 -5.41 -48.86 -5.60
N SER A 164 -5.16 -48.48 -4.34
CA SER A 164 -5.98 -47.54 -3.57
C SER A 164 -5.59 -46.07 -3.74
N GLN A 165 -4.49 -45.76 -4.46
CA GLN A 165 -4.03 -44.40 -4.67
C GLN A 165 -4.99 -43.64 -5.59
N THR A 166 -5.42 -42.44 -5.18
CA THR A 166 -6.12 -41.51 -6.06
C THR A 166 -5.13 -40.85 -7.03
N ALA A 167 -5.48 -40.80 -8.31
CA ALA A 167 -4.64 -40.18 -9.36
C ALA A 167 -4.97 -38.69 -9.60
N ASN A 168 -5.95 -38.15 -8.89
CA ASN A 168 -6.32 -36.74 -8.90
C ASN A 168 -7.02 -36.37 -7.60
N GLY A 169 -7.13 -35.07 -7.36
CA GLY A 169 -7.83 -34.53 -6.23
C GLY A 169 -7.71 -33.02 -6.18
N GLN A 170 -8.04 -32.47 -5.02
CA GLN A 170 -7.92 -31.05 -4.73
C GLN A 170 -7.01 -30.86 -3.53
N VAL A 171 -6.25 -29.76 -3.55
CA VAL A 171 -5.59 -29.21 -2.38
C VAL A 171 -6.16 -27.83 -2.14
N THR A 172 -6.52 -27.55 -0.89
CA THR A 172 -7.09 -26.26 -0.50
C THR A 172 -6.14 -25.62 0.51
N ILE A 173 -5.75 -24.38 0.20
CA ILE A 173 -4.98 -23.53 1.10
C ILE A 173 -5.98 -22.51 1.66
N PRO A 174 -6.31 -22.57 2.97
CA PRO A 174 -7.31 -21.70 3.58
C PRO A 174 -6.86 -20.23 3.53
N ALA A 175 -7.83 -19.31 3.60
CA ALA A 175 -7.55 -17.90 3.88
C ALA A 175 -6.76 -17.74 5.19
N ASN A 176 -5.93 -16.71 5.27
CA ASN A 176 -5.21 -16.31 6.48
C ASN A 176 -5.76 -15.01 7.06
#